data_AF-A0A523CCT1-F1
#
_entry.id   AF-A0A523CCT1-F1
#
_cell.length_a   1.000
_cell.length_b   1.000
_cell.length_c   1.000
_cell.angle_alpha   90.00
_cell.angle_beta   90.00
_cell.angle_gamma   90.00
#
_symmetry.space_group_name_H-M   'P 1'
#
loop_
_entity.id
_entity.type
_entity.pdbx_description
1 polymer ?
#
loop_
_entity_poly.entity_id
_entity_poly.type
_entity_poly.pdbx_seq_one_letter_code
_entity_poly.pdbx_strand_id
1 'polypeptide(L)'
;MDVMRGISGKVLALLDRREKEVHIRPEHASNGAFKRLHEVGHHIIPCQSDLAYADDYFTLSPETSALFELQANHVAAELLFQGTLLQEQAASRRLRAKSVLELSATFGATIHSTFRRLVETNAKPVAGVVLNRQPSCIAPLSFERREAFSSVLWRSRYHDPHNWPQWFDSGPFEAVVPHVAAVSTLLESGSYKDPIRTRIPWPDLNGEIRAMRIEVFTNTYHIFVLFAPSRAVLLSAH
;
A
#
# COMPACT_ATOMS: atom_id res chain seq x y z
N MET A 1 30.44 9.99 18.48
CA MET A 1 31.03 9.09 17.47
C MET A 1 31.30 7.66 18.02
N ASP A 2 30.46 7.08 18.89
CA ASP A 2 30.65 5.65 19.27
C ASP A 2 29.40 4.93 19.83
N VAL A 3 28.19 5.25 19.34
CA VAL A 3 26.96 4.50 19.68
C VAL A 3 26.69 3.35 18.69
N MET A 4 27.41 3.35 17.55
CA MET A 4 27.19 2.43 16.42
C MET A 4 27.81 1.04 16.58
N ARG A 5 28.63 0.80 17.61
CA ARG A 5 29.50 -0.40 17.67
C ARG A 5 28.84 -1.66 18.26
N GLY A 6 27.66 -1.54 18.88
CA GLY A 6 26.99 -2.64 19.59
C GLY A 6 25.75 -3.22 18.92
N ILE A 7 25.19 -2.57 17.90
CA ILE A 7 23.88 -2.94 17.35
C ILE A 7 24.06 -3.72 16.03
N SER A 8 24.14 -5.04 16.18
CA SER A 8 24.34 -5.97 15.06
C SER A 8 23.10 -6.13 14.18
N GLY A 9 23.28 -5.93 12.88
CA GLY A 9 22.60 -6.64 11.79
C GLY A 9 21.14 -6.31 11.42
N LYS A 10 20.30 -5.75 12.31
CA LYS A 10 18.85 -5.62 12.04
C LYS A 10 18.22 -4.24 12.23
N VAL A 11 18.98 -3.24 12.70
CA VAL A 11 18.44 -1.90 12.97
C VAL A 11 18.56 -1.00 11.74
N LEU A 12 17.41 -0.68 11.14
CA LEU A 12 17.25 0.03 9.87
C LEU A 12 17.10 1.55 10.04
N ALA A 13 16.57 1.98 11.18
CA ALA A 13 16.52 3.37 11.65
C ALA A 13 16.69 3.34 13.18
N LEU A 14 17.35 4.35 13.74
CA LEU A 14 17.58 4.50 15.18
C LEU A 14 17.20 5.91 15.58
N LEU A 15 16.28 6.06 16.53
CA LEU A 15 16.01 7.32 17.20
C LEU A 15 16.96 7.45 18.41
N ASP A 16 17.91 8.37 18.33
CA ASP A 16 18.65 8.84 19.50
C ASP A 16 17.73 9.79 20.28
N ARG A 17 17.13 9.27 21.36
CA ARG A 17 16.17 10.01 22.19
C ARG A 17 16.83 11.11 23.03
N ARG A 18 18.15 11.03 23.27
CA ARG A 18 18.88 12.01 24.08
C ARG A 18 19.20 13.25 23.25
N GLU A 19 19.60 13.04 22.00
CA GLU A 19 19.92 14.09 21.04
C GLU A 19 18.72 14.51 20.16
N LYS A 20 17.60 13.77 20.23
CA LYS A 20 16.40 13.94 19.39
C LYS A 20 16.68 13.81 17.88
N GLU A 21 17.63 12.95 17.53
CA GLU A 21 18.04 12.71 16.14
C GLU A 21 17.54 11.35 15.65
N VAL A 22 17.06 11.27 14.41
CA VAL A 22 16.74 9.99 13.77
C VAL A 22 17.80 9.67 12.72
N HIS A 23 18.58 8.62 12.97
CA HIS A 23 19.58 8.12 12.05
C HIS A 23 18.98 7.03 11.16
N ILE A 24 19.05 7.21 9.84
CA ILE A 24 18.65 6.21 8.85
C ILE A 24 19.89 5.76 8.10
N ARG A 25 19.98 4.46 7.83
CA ARG A 25 20.98 3.96 6.89
C ARG A 25 20.78 4.60 5.50
N PRO A 26 21.85 5.11 4.85
CA PRO A 26 21.76 5.77 3.54
C PRO A 26 21.06 4.93 2.45
N GLU A 27 21.21 3.60 2.51
CA GLU A 27 20.60 2.62 1.59
C GLU A 27 19.05 2.60 1.61
N HIS A 28 18.42 3.25 2.58
CA HIS A 28 16.96 3.36 2.70
C HIS A 28 16.42 4.78 2.56
N ALA A 29 17.20 5.72 2.03
CA ALA A 29 16.83 7.14 1.93
C ALA A 29 15.48 7.38 1.20
N SER A 30 15.12 6.56 0.20
CA SER A 30 13.85 6.67 -0.54
C SER A 30 12.60 6.34 0.30
N ASN A 31 12.74 5.51 1.33
CA ASN A 31 11.69 5.22 2.33
C ASN A 31 11.99 5.93 3.67
N GLY A 32 12.96 6.83 3.69
CA GLY A 32 13.53 7.38 4.91
C GLY A 32 12.52 8.21 5.71
N ALA A 33 11.68 8.99 5.02
CA ALA A 33 10.67 9.81 5.70
C ALA A 33 9.66 8.96 6.49
N PHE A 34 9.06 7.94 5.84
CA PHE A 34 8.08 7.07 6.52
C PHE A 34 8.72 6.31 7.69
N LYS A 35 9.93 5.74 7.50
CA LYS A 35 10.64 5.04 8.58
C LYS A 35 10.96 5.97 9.76
N ARG A 36 11.43 7.20 9.50
CA ARG A 36 11.65 8.19 10.59
C ARG A 36 10.38 8.46 11.36
N LEU A 37 9.27 8.66 10.66
CA LEU A 37 7.99 8.98 11.28
C LEU A 37 7.39 7.77 12.01
N HIS A 38 7.72 6.54 11.60
CA HIS A 38 7.41 5.32 12.33
C HIS A 38 8.14 5.27 13.68
N GLU A 39 9.45 5.55 13.70
CA GLU A 39 10.21 5.65 14.97
C GLU A 39 9.70 6.79 15.87
N VAL A 40 9.30 7.93 15.27
CA VAL A 40 8.62 9.01 16.00
C VAL A 40 7.31 8.51 16.61
N GLY A 41 6.56 7.66 15.89
CA GLY A 41 5.35 7.01 16.40
C GLY A 41 5.60 6.23 17.69
N HIS A 42 6.61 5.35 17.70
CA HIS A 42 7.02 4.63 18.91
C HIS A 42 7.41 5.56 20.07
N HIS A 43 7.93 6.75 19.77
CA HIS A 43 8.36 7.69 20.79
C HIS A 43 7.24 8.57 21.34
N ILE A 44 6.25 8.96 20.53
CA ILE A 44 5.20 9.89 20.98
C ILE A 44 4.02 9.18 21.62
N ILE A 45 3.83 7.87 21.37
CA ILE A 45 2.77 7.09 21.99
C ILE A 45 3.23 6.70 23.40
N PRO A 46 2.58 7.19 24.49
CA PRO A 46 3.09 7.04 25.85
C PRO A 46 3.37 5.58 26.25
N CYS A 47 2.43 4.67 25.99
CA CYS A 47 2.61 3.26 26.34
C CYS A 47 3.80 2.60 25.62
N GLN A 48 4.12 3.04 24.39
CA GLN A 48 5.25 2.52 23.63
C GLN A 48 6.57 3.20 24.04
N SER A 49 6.51 4.49 24.39
CA SER A 49 7.65 5.27 24.87
C SER A 49 8.15 4.79 26.22
N ASP A 50 7.22 4.55 27.15
CA ASP A 50 7.50 4.18 28.53
C ASP A 50 7.96 2.73 28.65
N LEU A 51 7.42 1.81 27.84
CA LEU A 51 7.89 0.42 27.80
C LEU A 51 9.34 0.34 27.30
N ALA A 52 9.74 1.15 26.34
CA ALA A 52 11.16 1.23 25.94
C ALA A 52 12.10 1.75 27.05
N TYR A 53 11.56 2.35 28.11
CA TYR A 53 12.29 2.84 29.28
C TYR A 53 12.20 1.89 30.49
N ALA A 54 11.21 0.99 30.52
CA ALA A 54 10.86 0.20 31.69
C ALA A 54 10.95 -1.33 31.49
N ASP A 55 10.96 -1.83 30.24
CA ASP A 55 11.05 -3.27 29.94
C ASP A 55 11.74 -3.52 28.59
N ASP A 56 12.55 -4.57 28.54
CA ASP A 56 13.21 -5.00 27.30
C ASP A 56 12.13 -5.42 26.28
N TYR A 57 12.23 -5.00 25.02
CA TYR A 57 11.31 -5.36 23.91
C TYR A 57 11.05 -6.89 23.73
N PHE A 58 11.76 -7.73 24.47
CA PHE A 58 11.67 -9.19 24.48
C PHE A 58 10.58 -9.77 25.40
N THR A 59 9.93 -8.96 26.26
CA THR A 59 8.86 -9.43 27.17
C THR A 59 7.44 -9.15 26.68
N LEU A 60 7.26 -8.48 25.54
CA LEU A 60 5.94 -8.19 24.96
C LEU A 60 5.31 -9.44 24.32
N SER A 61 4.01 -9.62 24.53
CA SER A 61 3.26 -10.63 23.80
C SER A 61 3.28 -10.33 22.28
N PRO A 62 3.24 -11.35 21.39
CA PRO A 62 3.19 -11.14 19.95
C PRO A 62 2.06 -10.22 19.51
N GLU A 63 0.90 -10.29 20.17
CA GLU A 63 -0.27 -9.45 19.88
C GLU A 63 -0.03 -7.99 20.23
N THR A 64 0.65 -7.75 21.35
CA THR A 64 0.98 -6.39 21.81
C THR A 64 2.03 -5.76 20.90
N SER A 65 3.04 -6.54 20.50
CA SER A 65 4.04 -6.12 19.52
C SER A 65 3.39 -5.76 18.18
N ALA A 66 2.49 -6.61 17.67
CA ALA A 66 1.76 -6.35 16.43
C ALA A 66 0.87 -5.09 16.53
N LEU A 67 0.24 -4.86 17.68
CA LEU A 67 -0.55 -3.65 17.91
C LEU A 67 0.33 -2.39 17.91
N PHE A 68 1.52 -2.46 18.51
CA PHE A 68 2.44 -1.33 18.57
C PHE A 68 2.94 -0.93 17.18
N GLU A 69 3.36 -1.91 16.39
CA GLU A 69 3.73 -1.74 14.98
C GLU A 69 2.60 -1.12 14.17
N LEU A 70 1.37 -1.59 14.36
CA LEU A 70 0.19 -1.04 13.68
C LEU A 70 -0.01 0.44 14.04
N GLN A 71 0.11 0.79 15.31
CA GLN A 71 -0.06 2.17 15.79
C GLN A 71 1.07 3.10 15.30
N ALA A 72 2.32 2.65 15.35
CA ALA A 72 3.46 3.42 14.84
C ALA A 72 3.35 3.66 13.33
N ASN A 73 2.93 2.64 12.56
CA ASN A 73 2.62 2.79 11.14
C ASN A 73 1.50 3.78 10.88
N HIS A 74 0.45 3.79 11.72
CA HIS A 74 -0.63 4.76 11.63
C HIS A 74 -0.14 6.19 11.87
N VAL A 75 0.63 6.43 12.93
CA VAL A 75 1.24 7.74 13.21
C VAL A 75 2.12 8.20 12.06
N ALA A 76 2.97 7.31 11.53
CA ALA A 76 3.84 7.63 10.42
C ALA A 76 3.06 8.10 9.19
N ALA A 77 1.96 7.42 8.88
CA ALA A 77 1.07 7.80 7.79
C ALA A 77 0.39 9.15 8.05
N GLU A 78 -0.13 9.39 9.26
CA GLU A 78 -0.77 10.67 9.61
C GLU A 78 0.19 11.86 9.48
N LEU A 79 1.42 11.71 9.97
CA LEU A 79 2.45 12.75 9.89
C LEU A 79 2.93 12.96 8.46
N LEU A 80 3.17 11.88 7.70
CA LEU A 80 3.67 11.97 6.34
C LEU A 80 2.65 12.60 5.39
N PHE A 81 1.38 12.24 5.54
CA PHE A 81 0.29 12.73 4.68
C PHE A 81 -0.44 13.95 5.24
N GLN A 82 0.05 14.49 6.36
CA GLN A 82 -0.46 15.70 7.00
C GLN A 82 -1.98 15.61 7.28
N GLY A 83 -2.41 14.49 7.86
CA GLY A 83 -3.81 14.24 8.19
C GLY A 83 -4.72 14.12 6.96
N THR A 84 -5.55 15.13 6.74
CA THR A 84 -6.55 15.21 5.66
C THR A 84 -6.01 15.79 4.35
N LEU A 85 -4.82 16.39 4.35
CA LEU A 85 -4.30 17.12 3.18
C LEU A 85 -4.20 16.23 1.93
N LEU A 86 -3.77 14.97 2.08
CA LEU A 86 -3.75 14.03 0.96
C LEU A 86 -5.15 13.81 0.38
N GLN A 87 -6.17 13.70 1.21
CA GLN A 87 -7.56 13.49 0.78
C GLN A 87 -8.08 14.72 0.05
N GLU A 88 -7.80 15.91 0.57
CA GLU A 88 -8.17 17.19 -0.05
C GLU A 88 -7.51 17.35 -1.43
N GLN A 89 -6.21 17.06 -1.54
CA GLN A 89 -5.49 17.09 -2.81
C GLN A 89 -5.92 15.97 -3.77
N ALA A 90 -6.35 14.83 -3.25
CA ALA A 90 -6.90 13.74 -4.05
C ALA A 90 -8.33 14.04 -4.54
N ALA A 91 -9.13 14.80 -3.79
CA ALA A 91 -10.52 15.11 -4.13
C ALA A 91 -10.63 15.96 -5.42
N SER A 92 -9.65 16.83 -5.66
CA SER A 92 -9.53 17.61 -6.89
C SER A 92 -8.98 16.81 -8.09
N ARG A 93 -8.54 15.56 -7.86
CA ARG A 93 -7.98 14.67 -8.88
C ARG A 93 -8.91 13.50 -9.18
N ARG A 94 -8.77 12.95 -10.40
CA ARG A 94 -9.42 11.68 -10.74
C ARG A 94 -8.62 10.54 -10.12
N LEU A 95 -9.24 9.68 -9.31
CA LEU A 95 -8.56 8.49 -8.75
C LEU A 95 -8.03 7.56 -9.86
N ARG A 96 -6.72 7.62 -10.09
CA ARG A 96 -5.96 6.94 -11.15
C ARG A 96 -4.60 6.53 -10.61
N ALA A 97 -3.96 5.56 -11.27
CA ALA A 97 -2.58 5.19 -10.94
C ALA A 97 -1.64 6.42 -11.04
N LYS A 98 -1.85 7.28 -12.04
CA LYS A 98 -1.08 8.53 -12.20
C LYS A 98 -1.18 9.44 -10.97
N SER A 99 -2.35 9.56 -10.34
CA SER A 99 -2.53 10.37 -9.14
C SER A 99 -1.75 9.83 -7.95
N VAL A 100 -1.62 8.50 -7.83
CA VAL A 100 -0.75 7.88 -6.81
C VAL A 100 0.69 8.31 -7.01
N LEU A 101 1.20 8.27 -8.25
CA LEU A 101 2.57 8.65 -8.57
C LEU A 101 2.82 10.13 -8.26
N GLU A 102 1.93 11.02 -8.71
CA GLU A 102 2.01 12.46 -8.46
C GLU A 102 1.95 12.82 -6.97
N LEU A 103 1.02 12.22 -6.23
CA LEU A 103 0.89 12.45 -4.78
C LEU A 103 2.10 11.88 -4.03
N SER A 104 2.63 10.72 -4.44
CA SER A 104 3.83 10.16 -3.80
C SER A 104 5.03 11.09 -3.92
N ALA A 105 5.21 11.71 -5.08
CA ALA A 105 6.26 12.71 -5.29
C ALA A 105 6.00 13.99 -4.46
N THR A 106 4.75 14.44 -4.41
CA THR A 106 4.34 15.65 -3.68
C THR A 106 4.61 15.54 -2.17
N PHE A 107 4.30 14.39 -1.58
CA PHE A 107 4.46 14.16 -0.14
C PHE A 107 5.82 13.55 0.24
N GLY A 108 6.71 13.30 -0.73
CA GLY A 108 7.98 12.60 -0.48
C GLY A 108 7.76 11.18 0.08
N ALA A 109 6.65 10.55 -0.30
CA ALA A 109 6.21 9.26 0.17
C ALA A 109 6.50 8.17 -0.87
N THR A 110 6.45 6.91 -0.45
CA THR A 110 6.59 5.79 -1.37
C THR A 110 5.30 5.61 -2.18
N ILE A 111 5.40 5.06 -3.39
CA ILE A 111 4.21 4.70 -4.19
C ILE A 111 3.29 3.76 -3.39
N HIS A 112 3.86 2.81 -2.65
CA HIS A 112 3.10 1.84 -1.84
C HIS A 112 2.33 2.50 -0.70
N SER A 113 2.99 3.30 0.13
CA SER A 113 2.34 4.00 1.25
C SER A 113 1.27 4.98 0.75
N THR A 114 1.57 5.71 -0.33
CA THR A 114 0.62 6.63 -0.96
C THR A 114 -0.59 5.89 -1.52
N PHE A 115 -0.36 4.78 -2.22
CA PHE A 115 -1.42 3.96 -2.79
C PHE A 115 -2.36 3.43 -1.71
N ARG A 116 -1.79 2.85 -0.66
CA ARG A 116 -2.53 2.32 0.48
C ARG A 116 -3.40 3.40 1.13
N ARG A 117 -2.79 4.51 1.53
CA ARG A 117 -3.50 5.62 2.16
C ARG A 117 -4.61 6.17 1.27
N LEU A 118 -4.34 6.35 -0.03
CA LEU A 118 -5.31 6.89 -0.98
C LEU A 118 -6.53 5.97 -1.19
N VAL A 119 -6.34 4.65 -1.10
CA VAL A 119 -7.42 3.67 -1.20
C VAL A 119 -8.21 3.61 0.12
N GLU A 120 -7.53 3.46 1.25
CA GLU A 120 -8.16 3.34 2.57
C GLU A 120 -9.02 4.56 2.92
N THR A 121 -8.53 5.76 2.58
CA THR A 121 -9.20 7.03 2.87
C THR A 121 -10.14 7.52 1.77
N ASN A 122 -10.33 6.75 0.70
CA ASN A 122 -11.17 7.20 -0.40
C ASN A 122 -12.65 7.22 -0.03
N ALA A 123 -13.35 8.29 -0.42
CA ALA A 123 -14.81 8.37 -0.26
C ALA A 123 -15.59 7.49 -1.25
N LYS A 124 -14.95 6.98 -2.31
CA LYS A 124 -15.58 6.11 -3.33
C LYS A 124 -15.27 4.63 -3.04
N PRO A 125 -16.12 3.68 -3.49
CA PRO A 125 -15.87 2.26 -3.27
C PRO A 125 -14.68 1.81 -4.11
N VAL A 126 -13.50 1.73 -3.52
CA VAL A 126 -12.25 1.35 -4.20
C VAL A 126 -11.50 0.30 -3.38
N ALA A 127 -10.76 -0.55 -4.08
CA ALA A 127 -9.86 -1.53 -3.51
C ALA A 127 -8.48 -1.45 -4.18
N GLY A 128 -7.46 -1.83 -3.42
CA GLY A 128 -6.08 -1.85 -3.87
C GLY A 128 -5.42 -3.16 -3.50
N VAL A 129 -4.60 -3.67 -4.40
CA VAL A 129 -3.82 -4.89 -4.21
C VAL A 129 -2.37 -4.64 -4.52
N VAL A 130 -1.48 -5.22 -3.72
CA VAL A 130 -0.05 -5.30 -3.96
C VAL A 130 0.30 -6.75 -4.25
N LEU A 131 0.91 -6.98 -5.42
CA LEU A 131 1.37 -8.29 -5.87
C LEU A 131 2.90 -8.31 -5.92
N ASN A 132 3.47 -9.52 -5.79
CA ASN A 132 4.86 -9.74 -6.16
C ASN A 132 5.07 -9.38 -7.64
N ARG A 133 6.27 -8.88 -7.94
CA ARG A 133 6.63 -8.51 -9.30
C ARG A 133 6.77 -9.73 -10.21
N GLN A 134 7.36 -10.81 -9.70
CA GLN A 134 7.54 -12.05 -10.45
C GLN A 134 6.36 -12.99 -10.22
N PRO A 135 5.96 -13.76 -11.25
CA PRO A 135 4.95 -14.79 -11.09
C PRO A 135 5.42 -15.87 -10.12
N SER A 136 4.51 -16.37 -9.29
CA SER A 136 4.75 -17.50 -8.39
C SER A 136 4.65 -18.85 -9.11
N CYS A 137 3.87 -18.91 -10.19
CA CYS A 137 3.75 -20.05 -11.08
C CYS A 137 3.52 -19.57 -12.51
N ILE A 138 3.97 -20.34 -13.51
CA ILE A 138 3.81 -20.01 -14.94
C ILE A 138 2.65 -20.79 -15.57
N ALA A 139 2.28 -21.95 -15.02
CA ALA A 139 1.22 -22.81 -15.54
C ALA A 139 0.42 -23.46 -14.39
N PRO A 140 -0.74 -22.90 -13.98
CA PRO A 140 -1.32 -21.65 -14.47
C PRO A 140 -0.47 -20.43 -14.07
N LEU A 141 -0.52 -19.37 -14.88
CA LEU A 141 0.17 -18.12 -14.57
C LEU A 141 -0.47 -17.48 -13.34
N SER A 142 0.32 -17.33 -12.27
CA SER A 142 -0.18 -16.92 -10.97
C SER A 142 0.74 -15.89 -10.32
N PHE A 143 0.16 -14.91 -9.64
CA PHE A 143 0.88 -13.89 -8.88
C PHE A 143 0.45 -13.93 -7.42
N GLU A 144 1.42 -13.91 -6.50
CA GLU A 144 1.14 -13.83 -5.07
C GLU A 144 0.69 -12.42 -4.66
N ARG A 145 -0.44 -12.37 -3.96
CA ARG A 145 -0.97 -11.22 -3.23
C ARG A 145 -0.21 -11.03 -1.92
N ARG A 146 0.46 -9.89 -1.80
CA ARG A 146 1.16 -9.45 -0.60
C ARG A 146 0.24 -8.72 0.35
N GLU A 147 -0.52 -7.78 -0.20
CA GLU A 147 -1.46 -6.96 0.56
C GLU A 147 -2.71 -6.72 -0.26
N ALA A 148 -3.84 -6.60 0.43
CA ALA A 148 -5.04 -6.04 -0.14
C ALA A 148 -5.76 -5.20 0.90
N PHE A 149 -6.30 -4.07 0.44
CA PHE A 149 -6.94 -3.07 1.28
C PHE A 149 -8.06 -2.41 0.50
N SER A 150 -8.98 -1.77 1.23
CA SER A 150 -10.18 -1.18 0.66
C SER A 150 -10.60 0.07 1.41
N SER A 151 -11.26 0.96 0.68
CA SER A 151 -12.09 2.02 1.27
C SER A 151 -13.22 1.44 2.11
N VAL A 152 -13.74 2.21 3.06
CA VAL A 152 -14.92 1.82 3.85
C VAL A 152 -16.12 1.52 2.95
N LEU A 153 -16.37 2.37 1.94
CA LEU A 153 -17.54 2.21 1.07
C LEU A 153 -17.45 0.97 0.17
N TRP A 154 -16.25 0.46 -0.14
CA TRP A 154 -16.09 -0.79 -0.88
C TRP A 154 -16.78 -1.96 -0.18
N ARG A 155 -16.57 -2.10 1.13
CA ARG A 155 -17.04 -3.23 1.94
C ARG A 155 -18.56 -3.30 2.03
N SER A 156 -19.26 -2.21 1.74
CA SER A 156 -20.73 -2.17 1.63
C SER A 156 -21.27 -2.70 0.30
N ARG A 157 -20.41 -2.90 -0.71
CA ARG A 157 -20.82 -3.24 -2.09
C ARG A 157 -20.15 -4.48 -2.65
N TYR A 158 -18.97 -4.82 -2.15
CA TYR A 158 -18.14 -5.91 -2.64
C TYR A 158 -17.53 -6.68 -1.47
N HIS A 159 -17.14 -7.93 -1.73
CA HIS A 159 -16.40 -8.73 -0.75
C HIS A 159 -15.09 -8.04 -0.34
N ASP A 160 -14.75 -8.14 0.94
CA ASP A 160 -13.55 -7.53 1.51
C ASP A 160 -12.29 -8.10 0.83
N PRO A 161 -11.40 -7.26 0.26
CA PRO A 161 -10.17 -7.71 -0.35
C PRO A 161 -9.22 -8.44 0.60
N HIS A 162 -9.37 -8.26 1.91
CA HIS A 162 -8.59 -9.02 2.89
C HIS A 162 -8.80 -10.53 2.72
N ASN A 163 -10.03 -10.95 2.36
CA ASN A 163 -10.43 -12.34 2.18
C ASN A 163 -10.20 -12.86 0.75
N TRP A 164 -9.57 -12.07 -0.13
CA TRP A 164 -9.20 -12.54 -1.46
C TRP A 164 -8.12 -13.61 -1.41
N PRO A 165 -8.09 -14.52 -2.40
CA PRO A 165 -7.09 -15.58 -2.43
C PRO A 165 -5.67 -15.02 -2.42
N GLN A 166 -4.75 -15.76 -1.80
CA GLN A 166 -3.33 -15.41 -1.79
C GLN A 166 -2.74 -15.47 -3.21
N TRP A 167 -3.27 -16.32 -4.09
CA TRP A 167 -2.81 -16.46 -5.47
C TRP A 167 -3.88 -15.97 -6.43
N PHE A 168 -3.46 -15.13 -7.38
CA PHE A 168 -4.33 -14.61 -8.42
C PHE A 168 -4.19 -15.51 -9.65
N ASP A 169 -4.96 -16.59 -9.70
CA ASP A 169 -4.96 -17.58 -10.79
C ASP A 169 -6.33 -18.14 -11.15
N SER A 170 -7.38 -17.72 -10.44
CA SER A 170 -8.72 -18.31 -10.56
C SER A 170 -9.85 -17.28 -10.40
N GLY A 171 -11.01 -17.60 -10.96
CA GLY A 171 -12.24 -16.82 -10.80
C GLY A 171 -12.13 -15.42 -11.43
N PRO A 172 -12.61 -14.35 -10.78
CA PRO A 172 -12.57 -13.00 -11.37
C PRO A 172 -11.14 -12.46 -11.55
N PHE A 173 -10.14 -13.07 -10.89
CA PHE A 173 -8.73 -12.68 -11.00
C PHE A 173 -8.07 -13.18 -12.28
N GLU A 174 -8.60 -14.21 -12.94
CA GLU A 174 -8.10 -14.68 -14.24
C GLU A 174 -8.11 -13.55 -15.29
N ALA A 175 -9.11 -12.67 -15.24
CA ALA A 175 -9.19 -11.50 -16.11
C ALA A 175 -8.15 -10.41 -15.79
N VAL A 176 -7.58 -10.42 -14.57
CA VAL A 176 -6.56 -9.46 -14.12
C VAL A 176 -5.15 -9.93 -14.50
N VAL A 177 -4.89 -11.24 -14.42
CA VAL A 177 -3.56 -11.85 -14.62
C VAL A 177 -2.84 -11.42 -15.91
N PRO A 178 -3.48 -11.41 -17.10
CA PRO A 178 -2.81 -10.98 -18.33
C PRO A 178 -2.30 -9.54 -18.28
N HIS A 179 -3.00 -8.65 -17.57
CA HIS A 179 -2.63 -7.25 -17.42
C HIS A 179 -1.47 -7.08 -16.44
N VAL A 180 -1.41 -7.90 -15.39
CA VAL A 180 -0.28 -7.98 -14.46
C VAL A 180 0.96 -8.50 -15.17
N ALA A 181 0.81 -9.58 -15.93
CA ALA A 181 1.88 -10.17 -16.74
C ALA A 181 2.45 -9.16 -17.75
N ALA A 182 1.58 -8.44 -18.47
CA ALA A 182 1.98 -7.42 -19.43
C ALA A 182 2.81 -6.31 -18.78
N VAL A 183 2.45 -5.85 -17.57
CA VAL A 183 3.28 -4.87 -16.84
C VAL A 183 4.65 -5.44 -16.48
N SER A 184 4.73 -6.70 -16.02
CA SER A 184 6.04 -7.33 -15.72
C SER A 184 6.92 -7.41 -16.96
N THR A 185 6.39 -7.89 -18.08
CA THR A 185 7.12 -8.00 -19.35
C THR A 185 7.57 -6.64 -19.90
N LEU A 186 6.69 -5.62 -19.85
CA LEU A 186 7.05 -4.27 -20.26
C LEU A 186 8.14 -3.67 -19.38
N LEU A 187 8.12 -3.97 -18.07
CA LEU A 187 9.14 -3.49 -17.15
C LEU A 187 10.50 -4.17 -17.41
N GLU A 188 10.51 -5.48 -17.64
CA GLU A 188 11.72 -6.25 -17.98
C GLU A 188 12.36 -5.82 -19.30
N SER A 189 11.54 -5.48 -20.29
CA SER A 189 12.00 -4.95 -21.58
C SER A 189 12.35 -3.46 -21.57
N GLY A 190 12.24 -2.77 -20.42
CA GLY A 190 12.45 -1.32 -20.31
C GLY A 190 11.43 -0.47 -21.09
N SER A 191 10.33 -1.08 -21.53
CA SER A 191 9.29 -0.44 -22.35
C SER A 191 8.08 0.05 -21.55
N TYR A 192 8.06 -0.18 -20.23
CA TYR A 192 7.00 0.30 -19.35
C TYR A 192 7.06 1.82 -19.19
N LYS A 193 6.04 2.51 -19.73
CA LYS A 193 5.92 3.98 -19.67
C LYS A 193 4.70 4.45 -18.89
N ASP A 194 3.60 3.73 -19.00
CA ASP A 194 2.31 4.15 -18.46
C ASP A 194 1.55 2.97 -17.82
N PRO A 195 0.70 3.24 -16.81
CA PRO A 195 -0.19 2.25 -16.22
C PRO A 195 -1.12 1.60 -17.25
N ILE A 196 -1.25 0.27 -17.19
CA ILE A 196 -2.21 -0.47 -18.01
C ILE A 196 -3.61 -0.27 -17.41
N ARG A 197 -4.58 0.05 -18.27
CA ARG A 197 -5.97 0.28 -17.88
C ARG A 197 -6.90 -0.67 -18.60
N THR A 198 -7.79 -1.31 -17.85
CA THR A 198 -8.78 -2.21 -18.43
C THR A 198 -10.11 -2.13 -17.70
N ARG A 199 -11.12 -2.81 -18.24
CA ARG A 199 -12.40 -3.05 -17.56
C ARG A 199 -12.69 -4.53 -17.57
N ILE A 200 -13.06 -5.07 -16.41
CA ILE A 200 -13.40 -6.48 -16.25
C ILE A 200 -14.78 -6.61 -15.59
N PRO A 201 -15.55 -7.67 -15.88
CA PRO A 201 -16.73 -8.00 -15.11
C PRO A 201 -16.32 -8.35 -13.66
N TRP A 202 -17.07 -7.84 -12.69
CA TRP A 202 -16.82 -8.11 -11.27
C TRP A 202 -18.13 -8.26 -10.49
N PRO A 203 -18.31 -9.35 -9.72
CA PRO A 203 -19.53 -9.55 -8.93
C PRO A 203 -19.56 -8.60 -7.73
N ASP A 204 -20.72 -7.99 -7.50
CA ASP A 204 -21.02 -7.31 -6.23
C ASP A 204 -21.51 -8.32 -5.17
N LEU A 205 -21.85 -7.84 -3.96
CA LEU A 205 -22.32 -8.70 -2.86
C LEU A 205 -23.62 -9.45 -3.17
N ASN A 206 -24.41 -9.00 -4.14
CA ASN A 206 -25.64 -9.66 -4.58
C ASN A 206 -25.38 -10.65 -5.74
N GLY A 207 -24.12 -10.80 -6.17
CA GLY A 207 -23.75 -11.59 -7.34
C GLY A 207 -24.02 -10.88 -8.68
N GLU A 208 -24.44 -9.62 -8.68
CA GLU A 208 -24.66 -8.86 -9.93
C GLU A 208 -23.32 -8.48 -10.54
N ILE A 209 -23.12 -8.81 -11.82
CA ILE A 209 -21.89 -8.50 -12.54
C ILE A 209 -21.88 -7.02 -12.91
N ARG A 210 -20.91 -6.27 -12.38
CA ARG A 210 -20.69 -4.86 -12.68
C ARG A 210 -19.36 -4.64 -13.40
N ALA A 211 -19.30 -3.64 -14.26
CA ALA A 211 -18.05 -3.24 -14.89
C ALA A 211 -17.10 -2.64 -13.84
N MET A 212 -15.97 -3.30 -13.62
CA MET A 212 -14.91 -2.86 -12.73
C MET A 212 -13.77 -2.29 -13.56
N ARG A 213 -13.37 -1.07 -13.26
CA ARG A 213 -12.18 -0.46 -13.85
C ARG A 213 -10.96 -0.90 -13.06
N ILE A 214 -9.97 -1.42 -13.78
CA ILE A 214 -8.69 -1.84 -13.24
C ILE A 214 -7.59 -0.95 -13.79
N GLU A 215 -6.67 -0.54 -12.92
CA GLU A 215 -5.37 0.01 -13.34
C GLU A 215 -4.24 -0.77 -12.69
N VAL A 216 -3.33 -1.25 -13.53
CA VAL A 216 -2.12 -1.96 -13.13
C VAL A 216 -0.94 -1.04 -13.34
N PHE A 217 -0.13 -0.87 -12.31
CA PHE A 217 1.11 -0.10 -12.34
C PHE A 217 2.15 -0.76 -11.45
N THR A 218 3.41 -0.35 -11.55
CA THR A 218 4.50 -1.03 -10.85
C THR A 218 5.51 -0.03 -10.33
N ASN A 219 6.27 -0.46 -9.32
CA ASN A 219 7.58 0.12 -9.00
C ASN A 219 8.66 -0.95 -9.20
N THR A 220 9.85 -0.73 -8.65
CA THR A 220 10.98 -1.67 -8.74
C THR A 220 10.68 -3.03 -8.09
N TYR A 221 9.83 -3.06 -7.06
CA TYR A 221 9.65 -4.19 -6.15
C TYR A 221 8.31 -4.91 -6.30
N HIS A 222 7.23 -4.18 -6.59
CA HIS A 222 5.87 -4.67 -6.53
C HIS A 222 5.02 -4.16 -7.70
N ILE A 223 4.00 -4.95 -8.04
CA ILE A 223 2.91 -4.56 -8.94
C ILE A 223 1.72 -4.15 -8.08
N PHE A 224 1.09 -3.04 -8.45
CA PHE A 224 -0.08 -2.48 -7.81
C PHE A 224 -1.28 -2.59 -8.73
N VAL A 225 -2.43 -3.01 -8.19
CA VAL A 225 -3.68 -3.12 -8.92
C VAL A 225 -4.76 -2.31 -8.20
N LEU A 226 -5.27 -1.28 -8.87
CA LEU A 226 -6.36 -0.44 -8.39
C LEU A 226 -7.69 -0.90 -8.98
N PHE A 227 -8.64 -1.23 -8.12
CA PHE A 227 -10.01 -1.59 -8.45
C PHE A 227 -10.94 -0.43 -8.12
N ALA A 228 -11.77 -0.03 -9.09
CA ALA A 228 -12.80 0.97 -8.87
C ALA A 228 -14.01 0.70 -9.78
N PRO A 229 -15.25 0.74 -9.30
CA PRO A 229 -16.43 0.58 -10.15
C PRO A 229 -16.43 1.59 -11.30
N SER A 230 -16.68 1.12 -12.52
CA SER A 230 -17.02 2.04 -13.61
C SER A 230 -18.40 2.60 -13.34
N ARG A 231 -18.60 3.90 -13.60
CA ARG A 231 -19.97 4.38 -13.83
C ARG A 231 -20.51 3.59 -15.02
N ALA A 232 -21.69 3.01 -14.88
CA ALA A 232 -22.46 2.59 -16.04
C ALA A 232 -22.55 3.81 -16.96
N VAL A 233 -21.98 3.69 -18.17
CA VAL A 233 -22.43 4.55 -19.24
C VAL A 233 -23.86 4.07 -19.45
N LEU A 234 -24.84 4.87 -19.03
CA LEU A 234 -26.20 4.74 -19.55
C LEU A 234 -26.03 4.84 -21.06
N LEU A 235 -26.03 3.70 -21.75
CA LEU A 235 -26.25 3.68 -23.17
C LEU A 235 -27.67 4.19 -23.33
N SER A 236 -27.81 5.49 -23.57
CA SER A 236 -29.02 6.05 -24.15
C SER A 236 -29.23 5.32 -25.47
N ALA A 237 -30.19 4.39 -25.46
CA ALA A 237 -30.71 3.80 -26.66
C ALA A 237 -31.28 4.94 -27.52
N HIS A 238 -30.68 5.14 -28.68
CA HIS A 238 -31.28 5.84 -29.80
C HIS A 238 -31.86 4.79 -30.75
#